data_AF-A0AAW1K4B0-F1
#
_entry.id   AF-A0AAW1K4B0-F1
#
_cell.length_a   1.000
_cell.length_b   1.000
_cell.length_c   1.000
_cell.angle_alpha   90.00
_cell.angle_beta   90.00
_cell.angle_gamma   90.00
#
_symmetry.space_group_name_H-M   'P 1'
#
loop_
_entity.id
_entity.type
_entity.pdbx_description
1 polymer ?
#
loop_
_entity_poly.entity_id
_entity_poly.type
_entity_poly.pdbx_seq_one_letter_code
_entity_poly.pdbx_strand_id
1 'polypeptide(L)'
;MLEHFCECYFDLSGLILCPVLGSITLLFIPNSRIRSIRLIGLCASLITFLYSSVFRIQFDPSMAKSQFVESLRWLPYENIHFNLGIDGISLFFVILTTFFIPICILVG
;
A
#
# COMPACT_ATOMS: atom_id res chain seq x y z
N MET A 1 -12.19 -0.96 19.88
CA MET A 1 -12.20 -1.89 18.73
C MET A 1 -11.98 -1.17 17.40
N LEU A 2 -12.57 0.01 17.16
CA LEU A 2 -12.25 0.84 15.99
C LEU A 2 -10.86 1.49 16.02
N GLU A 3 -10.26 1.69 17.19
CA GLU A 3 -8.94 2.33 17.31
C GLU A 3 -7.78 1.43 16.84
N HIS A 4 -7.91 0.11 16.99
CA HIS A 4 -6.94 -0.86 16.47
C HIS A 4 -6.88 -0.91 14.94
N PHE A 5 -7.99 -0.61 14.26
CA PHE A 5 -8.00 -0.46 12.81
C PHE A 5 -7.31 0.84 12.37
N CYS A 6 -7.34 1.89 13.21
CA CYS A 6 -6.74 3.19 12.93
C CYS A 6 -5.20 3.14 13.01
N GLU A 7 -4.62 2.44 13.99
CA GLU A 7 -3.16 2.27 14.09
C GLU A 7 -2.60 1.47 12.91
N CYS A 8 -3.22 0.35 12.52
CA CYS A 8 -2.87 -0.37 11.29
C CYS A 8 -3.15 0.42 10.00
N TYR A 9 -3.96 1.49 10.06
CA TYR A 9 -4.25 2.36 8.90
C TYR A 9 -3.20 3.46 8.68
N PHE A 10 -2.32 3.69 9.65
CA PHE A 10 -1.39 4.81 9.67
C PHE A 10 0.05 4.40 9.34
N ASP A 11 0.36 3.12 9.52
CA ASP A 11 1.68 2.57 9.24
C ASP A 11 1.88 2.41 7.72
N LEU A 12 3.01 2.90 7.25
CA LEU A 12 3.42 2.83 5.85
C LEU A 12 3.52 1.38 5.36
N SER A 13 3.87 0.47 6.29
CA SER A 13 3.87 -0.97 6.06
C SER A 13 2.50 -1.52 5.61
N GLY A 14 1.38 -0.92 6.05
CA GLY A 14 0.03 -1.35 5.66
C GLY A 14 -0.22 -1.23 4.16
N LEU A 15 0.26 -0.14 3.55
CA LEU A 15 0.15 0.10 2.11
C LEU A 15 0.88 -0.99 1.29
N ILE A 16 2.02 -1.47 1.80
CA ILE A 16 2.83 -2.52 1.17
C ILE A 16 2.18 -3.89 1.37
N LEU A 17 1.60 -4.14 2.54
CA LEU A 17 1.00 -5.43 2.89
C LEU A 17 -0.35 -5.68 2.20
N CYS A 18 -1.17 -4.65 1.97
CA CYS A 18 -2.47 -4.77 1.29
C CYS A 18 -2.43 -5.54 -0.05
N PRO A 19 -1.61 -5.14 -1.04
CA PRO A 19 -1.54 -5.85 -2.32
C PRO A 19 -0.91 -7.24 -2.18
N VAL A 20 0.02 -7.43 -1.25
CA VAL A 20 0.64 -8.74 -0.97
C VAL A 20 -0.40 -9.72 -0.44
N LEU A 21 -1.20 -9.32 0.55
CA LEU A 21 -2.30 -10.13 1.08
C LEU A 21 -3.36 -10.42 0.02
N GLY A 22 -3.67 -9.44 -0.82
CA GLY A 22 -4.56 -9.63 -1.98
C GLY A 22 -4.04 -10.72 -2.93
N SER A 23 -2.76 -10.66 -3.29
CA SER A 23 -2.12 -11.65 -4.17
C SER A 23 -2.09 -13.05 -3.53
N ILE A 24 -1.74 -13.15 -2.25
CA ILE A 24 -1.75 -14.43 -1.52
C ILE A 24 -3.15 -15.05 -1.53
N THR A 25 -4.19 -14.23 -1.33
CA THR A 25 -5.59 -14.71 -1.39
C THR A 25 -5.95 -15.27 -2.76
N LEU A 26 -5.46 -14.65 -3.85
CA LEU A 26 -5.65 -15.16 -5.21
C LEU A 26 -5.00 -16.53 -5.46
N LEU A 27 -3.86 -16.84 -4.82
CA LEU A 27 -3.16 -18.12 -5.02
C LEU A 27 -3.99 -19.34 -4.61
N PHE A 28 -4.92 -19.18 -3.67
CA PHE A 28 -5.79 -20.26 -3.20
C PHE A 28 -7.01 -20.48 -4.12
N ILE A 29 -7.20 -19.65 -5.15
CA ILE A 29 -8.36 -19.73 -6.04
C ILE A 29 -8.01 -20.56 -7.28
N PRO A 30 -8.81 -21.58 -7.62
CA PRO A 30 -8.56 -22.39 -8.80
C PRO A 30 -8.72 -21.57 -10.09
N ASN A 31 -7.80 -21.78 -11.04
CA ASN A 31 -7.73 -21.05 -12.32
C ASN A 31 -9.00 -21.18 -13.19
N SER A 32 -9.87 -22.15 -12.91
CA SER A 32 -11.16 -22.32 -13.59
C SER A 32 -12.11 -21.12 -13.38
N ARG A 33 -11.97 -20.33 -12.30
CA ARG A 33 -12.86 -19.21 -11.97
C ARG A 33 -12.26 -17.84 -12.28
N ILE A 34 -11.90 -17.62 -13.55
CA ILE A 34 -11.27 -16.37 -14.04
C ILE A 34 -12.04 -15.12 -13.61
N ARG A 35 -13.38 -15.14 -13.65
CA ARG A 35 -14.22 -14.01 -13.25
C ARG A 35 -14.07 -13.65 -11.77
N SER A 36 -13.99 -14.64 -10.89
CA SER A 36 -13.79 -14.43 -9.45
C SER A 36 -12.40 -13.88 -9.15
N ILE A 37 -11.38 -14.41 -9.84
CA ILE A 37 -9.98 -13.95 -9.71
C ILE A 37 -9.87 -12.47 -10.09
N ARG A 38 -10.43 -12.07 -11.23
CA ARG A 38 -10.46 -10.66 -11.66
C ARG A 38 -11.20 -9.77 -10.67
N LEU A 39 -12.37 -10.19 -10.17
CA LEU A 39 -13.13 -9.40 -9.22
C LEU A 39 -12.37 -9.18 -7.90
N ILE A 40 -11.72 -10.23 -7.38
CA ILE A 40 -10.98 -10.15 -6.11
C ILE A 40 -9.71 -9.31 -6.29
N GLY A 41 -8.99 -9.47 -7.41
CA GLY A 41 -7.85 -8.61 -7.74
C GLY A 41 -8.24 -7.14 -7.86
N LEU A 42 -9.36 -6.86 -8.53
CA LEU A 42 -9.91 -5.51 -8.64
C LEU A 42 -10.25 -4.95 -7.25
N CYS A 43 -10.97 -5.69 -6.41
CA CYS A 43 -11.30 -5.28 -5.05
C CYS A 43 -10.05 -4.99 -4.21
N ALA A 44 -9.02 -5.86 -4.25
CA ALA A 44 -7.79 -5.66 -3.50
C ALA A 44 -7.02 -4.41 -3.96
N SER A 45 -6.93 -4.17 -5.27
CA SER A 45 -6.29 -2.97 -5.82
C SER A 45 -7.08 -1.69 -5.46
N LEU A 46 -8.41 -1.75 -5.47
CA LEU A 46 -9.26 -0.62 -5.11
C LEU A 46 -9.09 -0.25 -3.63
N ILE A 47 -9.04 -1.25 -2.73
CA ILE A 47 -8.77 -1.05 -1.30
C ILE A 47 -7.40 -0.37 -1.11
N THR A 48 -6.38 -0.82 -1.82
CA THR A 48 -5.02 -0.24 -1.76
C THR A 48 -5.02 1.22 -2.25
N PHE A 49 -5.80 1.54 -3.30
CA PHE A 49 -5.96 2.90 -3.78
C PHE A 49 -6.66 3.82 -2.77
N LEU A 50 -7.76 3.36 -2.16
CA LEU A 50 -8.43 4.12 -1.10
C LEU A 50 -7.50 4.37 0.08
N TYR A 51 -6.72 3.37 0.50
CA TYR A 51 -5.73 3.50 1.56
C TYR A 51 -4.68 4.58 1.24
N SER A 52 -4.09 4.55 0.04
CA SER A 52 -3.13 5.59 -0.39
C SER A 52 -3.71 7.00 -0.43
N SER A 53 -5.02 7.14 -0.68
CA SER A 53 -5.69 8.44 -0.70
C SER A 53 -5.83 9.05 0.70
N VAL A 54 -5.93 8.22 1.74
CA VAL A 54 -5.95 8.68 3.15
C VAL A 54 -4.63 9.35 3.53
N PHE A 55 -3.49 8.79 3.10
CA PHE A 55 -2.16 9.38 3.34
C PHE A 55 -2.02 10.78 2.72
N ARG A 56 -2.66 11.03 1.57
CA ARG A 56 -2.70 12.37 0.96
C ARG A 56 -3.37 13.41 1.84
N ILE A 57 -4.47 13.05 2.48
CA ILE A 57 -5.28 13.98 3.28
C ILE A 57 -4.55 14.36 4.57
N GLN A 58 -3.76 13.43 5.11
CA GLN A 58 -3.02 13.61 6.35
C GLN A 58 -1.64 14.25 6.17
N PHE A 59 -1.10 14.27 4.94
CA PHE A 59 0.20 14.85 4.65
C PHE A 59 0.18 16.37 4.78
N ASP A 60 1.10 16.91 5.57
CA ASP A 60 1.27 18.36 5.75
C ASP A 60 2.33 18.90 4.77
N PRO A 61 1.95 19.61 3.70
CA PRO A 61 2.90 20.13 2.71
C PRO A 61 3.78 21.28 3.23
N SER A 62 3.50 21.82 4.42
CA SER A 62 4.28 22.92 5.01
C SER A 62 5.60 22.44 5.64
N MET A 63 5.75 21.14 5.90
CA MET A 63 6.94 20.56 6.51
C MET A 63 7.84 19.91 5.47
N ALA A 64 9.08 20.40 5.33
CA ALA A 64 10.09 19.86 4.40
C ALA A 64 10.75 18.54 4.87
N LYS A 65 10.25 17.92 5.94
CA LYS A 65 10.75 16.64 6.45
C LYS A 65 9.94 15.49 5.86
N SER A 66 10.59 14.35 5.62
CA SER A 66 9.89 13.10 5.30
C SER A 66 8.92 12.75 6.43
N GLN A 67 7.67 12.49 6.07
CA GLN A 67 6.59 12.09 6.98
C GLN A 67 6.37 10.59 6.86
N PHE A 68 5.69 9.99 7.85
CA PHE A 68 5.44 8.54 7.88
C PHE A 68 6.73 7.71 7.77
N VAL A 69 7.70 8.02 8.64
CA VAL A 69 9.03 7.39 8.61
C VAL A 69 9.02 6.10 9.44
N GLU A 70 9.31 4.98 8.80
CA GLU A 70 9.51 3.69 9.44
C GLU A 70 10.95 3.21 9.21
N SER A 71 11.68 2.93 10.29
CA SER A 71 13.03 2.38 10.22
C SER A 71 13.05 0.93 10.68
N LEU A 72 13.34 0.00 9.78
CA LEU A 72 13.52 -1.42 10.09
C LEU A 72 15.01 -1.77 10.06
N ARG A 73 15.52 -2.41 11.11
CA ARG A 73 16.91 -2.91 11.13
C ARG A 73 16.98 -4.16 10.28
N TRP A 74 17.49 -4.04 9.05
CA TRP A 74 17.62 -5.17 8.15
C TRP A 74 18.84 -6.02 8.50
N LEU A 75 20.03 -5.39 8.61
CA LEU A 75 21.28 -6.05 8.98
C LEU A 75 21.96 -5.27 10.14
N PRO A 76 21.75 -5.68 11.41
CA PRO A 76 22.21 -4.93 12.56
C PRO A 76 23.74 -4.94 12.75
N TYR A 77 24.43 -5.92 12.16
CA TYR A 77 25.89 -6.02 12.23
C TYR A 77 26.62 -5.10 11.23
N GLU A 78 25.98 -4.76 10.10
CA GLU A 78 26.53 -3.84 9.08
C GLU A 78 25.95 -2.42 9.18
N ASN A 79 25.18 -2.09 10.23
CA ASN A 79 24.42 -0.82 10.33
C ASN A 79 23.55 -0.50 9.09
N ILE A 80 23.00 -1.53 8.44
CA ILE A 80 22.10 -1.35 7.29
C ILE A 80 20.66 -1.29 7.78
N HIS A 81 20.04 -0.13 7.60
CA HIS A 81 18.67 0.16 7.99
C HIS A 81 17.79 0.37 6.75
N PHE A 82 16.61 -0.23 6.77
CA PHE A 82 15.56 0.04 5.81
C PHE A 82 14.73 1.21 6.34
N ASN A 83 15.05 2.41 5.88
CA ASN A 83 14.32 3.62 6.23
C ASN A 83 13.33 3.91 5.12
N LEU A 84 12.05 3.69 5.41
CA LEU A 84 10.96 4.15 4.58
C LEU A 84 10.50 5.51 5.07
N GLY A 85 10.15 6.39 4.14
CA GLY A 85 9.51 7.67 4.45
C GLY A 85 8.85 8.22 3.20
N ILE A 86 7.76 8.97 3.39
CA ILE A 86 7.08 9.67 2.32
C ILE A 86 7.50 11.13 2.33
N ASP A 87 7.94 11.62 1.16
CA ASP A 87 8.09 13.04 0.86
C ASP A 87 7.00 13.48 -0.14
N GLY A 88 6.83 14.78 -0.34
CA GLY A 88 5.77 15.35 -1.18
C GLY A 88 5.75 14.77 -2.60
N ILE A 89 6.92 14.54 -3.21
CA ILE A 89 7.01 13.91 -4.55
C ILE A 89 6.65 12.43 -4.49
N SER A 90 7.22 11.68 -3.52
CA SER A 90 6.95 10.25 -3.38
C SER A 90 5.46 9.97 -3.15
N LEU A 91 4.75 10.85 -2.45
CA LEU A 91 3.31 10.74 -2.23
C LEU A 91 2.53 10.75 -3.55
N PHE A 92 2.87 11.65 -4.48
CA PHE A 92 2.24 11.69 -5.80
C PHE A 92 2.50 10.40 -6.59
N PHE A 93 3.73 9.89 -6.56
CA PHE A 93 4.08 8.63 -7.23
C PHE A 93 3.33 7.44 -6.64
N VAL A 94 3.21 7.35 -5.31
CA VAL A 94 2.45 6.29 -4.64
C VAL A 94 1.00 6.29 -5.13
N ILE A 95 0.32 7.43 -5.09
CA ILE A 95 -1.08 7.55 -5.54
C ILE A 95 -1.22 7.24 -7.03
N LEU A 96 -0.26 7.68 -7.85
CA LEU A 96 -0.25 7.36 -9.26
C LEU A 96 -0.16 5.84 -9.48
N THR A 97 0.76 5.16 -8.80
CA THR A 97 0.92 3.71 -8.94
C THR A 97 -0.32 2.95 -8.47
N THR A 98 -0.87 3.29 -7.30
CA THR A 98 -2.08 2.63 -6.77
C THR A 98 -3.32 2.89 -7.62
N PHE A 99 -3.38 4.03 -8.33
CA PHE A 99 -4.43 4.33 -9.30
C PHE A 99 -4.26 3.56 -10.62
N PHE A 100 -3.04 3.33 -11.07
CA PHE A 100 -2.76 2.62 -12.33
C PHE A 100 -3.05 1.11 -12.24
N ILE A 101 -2.80 0.46 -11.09
CA ILE A 101 -3.04 -0.98 -10.91
C ILE A 101 -4.49 -1.42 -11.20
N PRO A 102 -5.56 -0.80 -10.65
CA PRO A 102 -6.93 -1.21 -10.96
C PRO A 102 -7.27 -1.02 -12.45
N ILE A 103 -6.69 -0.01 -13.11
CA ILE A 103 -6.87 0.23 -14.55
C ILE A 103 -6.22 -0.91 -15.34
N CYS A 104 -5.01 -1.33 -14.99
CA CYS A 104 -4.34 -2.47 -15.63
C CYS A 104 -5.15 -3.77 -15.49
N ILE A 105 -5.76 -4.02 -14.31
CA ILE A 105 -6.60 -5.20 -14.08
C ILE A 105 -7.90 -5.14 -14.88
N LEU A 106 -8.47 -3.94 -15.07
CA LEU A 106 -9.70 -3.74 -15.84
C LEU A 106 -9.50 -3.96 -17.35
N VAL A 107 -8.34 -3.59 -17.88
CA VAL A 107 -7.99 -3.74 -19.30
C VAL A 107 -7.60 -5.18 -19.67
N GLY A 108 -7.01 -5.93 -18.73
CA GLY A 108 -6.50 -7.30 -18.95
C GLY A 108 -7.51 -8.43 -18.76
#